data_AF-A0A9D8F4S7-F1
#
_entry.id   AF-A0A9D8F4S7-F1
#
_cell.length_a   1.000
_cell.length_b   1.000
_cell.length_c   1.000
_cell.angle_alpha   90.00
_cell.angle_beta   90.00
_cell.angle_gamma   90.00
#
_symmetry.space_group_name_H-M   'P 1'
#
loop_
_entity.id
_entity.type
_entity.pdbx_description
1 polymer ?
#
loop_
_entity_poly.entity_id
_entity_poly.type
_entity_poly.pdbx_seq_one_letter_code
_entity_poly.pdbx_strand_id
1 'polypeptide(L)'
;MLRALARLAALAMGLISPVWIHAFSLQGEYAAYHVDSIGYTWGREVNTIGGPMNIGEEYRWNEPNIYYTFDESFLNYFGQRGVDAVESAMRILNDLPSMNDVNIDSFPLYSQRVNYQAQALRMIDVKSIALQTMVEELGLGDPTRYVFTLRSRWTANNGTSYLVIKRNFDPVTLQPSSYINGALWTYLTIFDNQDAPIAYPVNRPVDPLVFSDSVATGFGWTYSRFTFGTYYTGLTRDDVGGLRYVYNSRNYNVEDLGTNTISSLFPGSGGVGGGGGGGGGGLAPLLLGQSDPWGSLFVANGTFSGGGLSSGFQPWGALIFSTNALTNTLGGGVLNTNNTPQNATGTIGLRPGVGKLTFRRLNYDSLLGQLVDPILDTFADSVVLNGRMRTGVATRIMLTPDIIISAADLSGRSPGGGPNVDDYYFAIRSEGYVNLDQQNGTEELDGPGVTRGPVVLTYNSVGPFFLNAQPSFLGEGSFGYSFVWGSFDSSTNAPTLYPLGASIRELENLVGGAR
;
A
#
# COMPACT_ATOMS: atom_id res chain seq x y z
N MET A 1 16.28 -52.66 29.95
CA MET A 1 15.49 -52.26 28.77
C MET A 1 14.55 -51.08 29.02
N LEU A 2 13.72 -51.08 30.07
CA LEU A 2 12.75 -49.97 30.31
C LEU A 2 13.39 -48.57 30.42
N ARG A 3 14.57 -48.43 31.04
CA ARG A 3 15.27 -47.13 31.16
C ARG A 3 15.86 -46.62 29.84
N ALA A 4 16.13 -47.50 28.87
CA ALA A 4 16.61 -47.13 27.55
C ALA A 4 15.45 -46.71 26.63
N LEU A 5 14.30 -47.39 26.74
CA LEU A 5 13.05 -47.01 26.07
C LEU A 5 12.51 -45.66 26.56
N ALA A 6 12.61 -45.37 27.87
CA ALA A 6 12.23 -44.06 28.42
C ALA A 6 13.11 -42.91 27.92
N ARG A 7 14.41 -43.16 27.71
CA ARG A 7 15.34 -42.16 27.14
C ARG A 7 15.12 -41.95 25.64
N LEU A 8 14.78 -42.99 24.89
CA LEU A 8 14.38 -42.90 23.48
C LEU A 8 13.03 -42.19 23.30
N ALA A 9 12.06 -42.41 24.20
CA ALA A 9 10.80 -41.68 24.21
C ALA A 9 10.97 -40.20 24.60
N ALA A 10 11.87 -39.88 25.53
CA ALA A 10 12.20 -38.50 25.88
C ALA A 10 13.00 -37.79 24.77
N LEU A 11 13.83 -38.52 24.01
CA LEU A 11 14.53 -37.98 22.84
C LEU A 11 13.58 -37.80 21.64
N ALA A 12 12.56 -38.65 21.49
CA ALA A 12 11.51 -38.53 20.48
C ALA A 12 10.48 -37.43 20.82
N MET A 13 10.20 -37.18 22.10
CA MET A 13 9.41 -36.01 22.55
C MET A 13 10.22 -34.70 22.57
N GLY A 14 11.54 -34.76 22.50
CA GLY A 14 12.43 -33.60 22.29
C GLY A 14 12.55 -33.17 20.82
N LEU A 15 11.91 -33.89 19.90
CA LEU A 15 11.84 -33.60 18.46
C LEU A 15 10.41 -33.21 18.04
N ILE A 16 9.71 -32.48 18.91
CA ILE A 16 8.56 -31.70 18.45
C ILE A 16 9.17 -30.59 17.58
N SER A 17 8.98 -30.71 16.26
CA SER A 17 9.29 -29.68 15.27
C SER A 17 8.87 -28.30 15.81
N PRO A 18 9.57 -27.20 15.49
CA PRO A 18 9.13 -25.88 15.93
C PRO A 18 7.67 -25.70 15.52
N VAL A 19 6.78 -25.62 16.52
CA VAL A 19 5.38 -25.31 16.28
C VAL A 19 5.38 -23.94 15.63
N TRP A 20 4.72 -23.84 14.48
CA TRP A 20 4.66 -22.67 13.59
C TRP A 20 3.89 -21.53 14.26
N ILE A 21 4.42 -20.94 15.32
CA ILE A 21 3.65 -20.08 16.23
C ILE A 21 3.46 -18.65 15.72
N HIS A 22 3.75 -18.32 14.46
CA HIS A 22 3.74 -16.94 13.97
C HIS A 22 3.33 -16.85 12.51
N ALA A 23 2.84 -15.67 12.09
CA ALA A 23 2.59 -15.39 10.69
C ALA A 23 2.32 -13.92 10.35
N PHE A 24 2.74 -13.52 9.15
CA PHE A 24 2.36 -12.28 8.50
C PHE A 24 1.69 -12.56 7.15
N SER A 25 0.94 -11.59 6.61
CA SER A 25 0.46 -11.60 5.22
C SER A 25 1.18 -10.56 4.39
N LEU A 26 1.30 -10.82 3.10
CA LEU A 26 1.76 -9.85 2.11
C LEU A 26 0.55 -9.21 1.44
N GLN A 27 0.69 -7.97 1.00
CA GLN A 27 -0.35 -7.21 0.29
C GLN A 27 0.19 -6.71 -1.05
N GLY A 28 -0.68 -6.68 -2.07
CA GLY A 28 -0.40 -6.07 -3.36
C GLY A 28 -1.67 -5.89 -4.18
N GLU A 29 -1.52 -5.59 -5.48
CA GLU A 29 -2.65 -5.40 -6.40
C GLU A 29 -3.59 -6.62 -6.41
N TYR A 30 -4.90 -6.44 -6.61
CA TYR A 30 -5.81 -7.59 -6.66
C TYR A 30 -5.46 -8.52 -7.83
N ALA A 31 -5.23 -9.80 -7.52
CA ALA A 31 -5.09 -10.84 -8.53
C ALA A 31 -6.36 -11.00 -9.35
N ALA A 32 -6.26 -11.49 -10.59
CA ALA A 32 -7.42 -11.65 -11.48
C ALA A 32 -8.54 -12.53 -10.89
N TYR A 33 -8.20 -13.46 -9.99
CA TYR A 33 -9.18 -14.33 -9.32
C TYR A 33 -9.70 -13.77 -7.99
N HIS A 34 -9.14 -12.66 -7.47
CA HIS A 34 -9.60 -12.01 -6.25
C HIS A 34 -10.92 -11.27 -6.51
N VAL A 35 -12.02 -12.01 -6.48
CA VAL A 35 -13.37 -11.51 -6.77
C VAL A 35 -14.31 -11.61 -5.56
N ASP A 36 -15.45 -10.91 -5.63
CA ASP A 36 -16.46 -10.87 -4.55
C ASP A 36 -16.98 -12.26 -4.18
N SER A 37 -17.14 -13.15 -5.18
CA SER A 37 -17.68 -14.50 -4.99
C SER A 37 -16.81 -15.43 -4.14
N ILE A 38 -15.58 -15.01 -3.85
CA ILE A 38 -14.65 -15.67 -2.93
C ILE A 38 -14.07 -14.70 -1.88
N GLY A 39 -14.70 -13.53 -1.71
CA GLY A 39 -14.56 -12.70 -0.50
C GLY A 39 -13.42 -11.68 -0.47
N TYR A 40 -12.67 -11.51 -1.57
CA TYR A 40 -11.50 -10.61 -1.57
C TYR A 40 -11.86 -9.14 -1.75
N THR A 41 -12.86 -8.85 -2.58
CA THR A 41 -13.31 -7.48 -2.88
C THR A 41 -14.57 -7.10 -2.08
N TRP A 42 -15.16 -8.08 -1.38
CA TRP A 42 -16.26 -7.83 -0.45
C TRP A 42 -15.76 -7.20 0.84
N GLY A 43 -16.55 -6.30 1.43
CA GLY A 43 -16.10 -5.55 2.60
C GLY A 43 -14.81 -4.81 2.27
N ARG A 44 -14.82 -4.05 1.15
CA ARG A 44 -13.85 -2.96 0.85
C ARG A 44 -14.04 -1.86 1.91
N GLU A 45 -13.98 -2.25 3.18
CA GLU A 45 -14.03 -1.42 4.36
C GLU A 45 -12.61 -0.93 4.63
N VAL A 46 -12.57 0.27 5.21
CA VAL A 46 -11.42 0.98 5.78
C VAL A 46 -10.07 0.55 5.21
N ASN A 47 -9.68 1.23 4.14
CA ASN A 47 -8.34 1.23 3.57
C ASN A 47 -7.91 0.05 2.68
N THR A 48 -8.61 -1.08 2.55
CA THR A 48 -8.06 -2.18 1.71
C THR A 48 -7.96 -1.83 0.20
N ILE A 49 -6.73 -1.71 -0.31
CA ILE A 49 -6.40 -1.37 -1.72
C ILE A 49 -5.89 -2.56 -2.55
N GLY A 50 -6.11 -3.78 -2.08
CA GLY A 50 -5.48 -4.94 -2.71
C GLY A 50 -5.82 -6.27 -2.07
N GLY A 51 -5.18 -7.33 -2.58
CA GLY A 51 -5.34 -8.69 -2.09
C GLY A 51 -4.04 -9.27 -1.53
N PRO A 52 -4.11 -10.45 -0.89
CA PRO A 52 -2.94 -11.06 -0.31
C PRO A 52 -2.07 -11.71 -1.37
N MET A 53 -0.74 -11.65 -1.19
CA MET A 53 0.24 -12.19 -2.13
C MET A 53 0.90 -13.49 -1.66
N ASN A 54 1.49 -14.27 -2.58
CA ASN A 54 2.37 -15.36 -2.20
C ASN A 54 3.78 -14.83 -1.87
N ILE A 55 4.60 -15.69 -1.26
CA ILE A 55 6.05 -15.45 -1.12
C ILE A 55 6.67 -15.35 -2.53
N GLY A 56 7.38 -14.25 -2.78
CA GLY A 56 8.00 -13.90 -4.06
C GLY A 56 7.15 -12.96 -4.91
N GLU A 57 5.91 -12.65 -4.50
CA GLU A 57 4.98 -11.77 -5.21
C GLU A 57 4.73 -10.45 -4.44
N GLU A 58 5.59 -10.08 -3.50
CA GLU A 58 5.39 -8.89 -2.66
C GLU A 58 5.47 -7.55 -3.42
N TYR A 59 4.81 -6.54 -2.85
CA TYR A 59 4.88 -5.15 -3.31
C TYR A 59 5.60 -4.31 -2.26
N ARG A 60 6.52 -3.44 -2.68
CA ARG A 60 7.33 -2.66 -1.74
C ARG A 60 7.82 -1.31 -2.27
N TRP A 61 8.14 -0.42 -1.36
CA TRP A 61 8.90 0.79 -1.69
C TRP A 61 10.36 0.46 -1.91
N ASN A 62 10.90 0.74 -3.09
CA ASN A 62 12.30 0.47 -3.39
C ASN A 62 13.21 1.70 -3.36
N GLU A 63 12.69 2.82 -2.84
CA GLU A 63 13.44 4.04 -2.57
C GLU A 63 13.51 4.25 -1.05
N PRO A 64 14.70 4.45 -0.45
CA PRO A 64 14.89 4.36 1.01
C PRO A 64 14.31 5.55 1.80
N ASN A 65 14.11 6.70 1.17
CA ASN A 65 13.55 7.89 1.84
C ASN A 65 12.13 8.12 1.32
N ILE A 66 11.14 7.98 2.22
CA ILE A 66 9.73 8.22 1.93
C ILE A 66 9.35 9.57 2.51
N TYR A 67 8.85 10.45 1.67
CA TYR A 67 8.48 11.80 2.06
C TYR A 67 6.98 11.95 2.22
N TYR A 68 6.53 12.49 3.35
CA TYR A 68 5.11 12.65 3.61
C TYR A 68 4.74 14.07 4.04
N THR A 69 3.47 14.41 3.95
CA THR A 69 2.94 15.70 4.42
C THR A 69 1.51 15.58 4.94
N PHE A 70 1.04 16.66 5.56
CA PHE A 70 -0.37 16.91 5.86
C PHE A 70 -0.91 17.94 4.88
N ASP A 71 -2.13 17.75 4.41
CA ASP A 71 -2.84 18.77 3.66
C ASP A 71 -3.63 19.71 4.59
N GLU A 72 -4.14 20.80 4.02
CA GLU A 72 -4.93 21.78 4.77
C GLU A 72 -6.22 21.18 5.36
N SER A 73 -6.85 20.21 4.69
CA SER A 73 -8.09 19.60 5.17
C SER A 73 -7.88 18.84 6.49
N PHE A 74 -6.79 18.07 6.59
CA PHE A 74 -6.39 17.39 7.81
C PHE A 74 -5.99 18.40 8.90
N LEU A 75 -5.22 19.42 8.55
CA LEU A 75 -4.81 20.47 9.50
C LEU A 75 -6.02 21.22 10.07
N ASN A 76 -7.03 21.51 9.25
CA ASN A 76 -8.26 22.19 9.69
C ASN A 76 -9.10 21.32 10.62
N TYR A 77 -9.22 20.01 10.35
CA TYR A 77 -10.06 19.13 11.16
C TYR A 77 -9.35 18.66 12.44
N PHE A 78 -8.11 18.18 12.33
CA PHE A 78 -7.38 17.56 13.44
C PHE A 78 -6.40 18.51 14.13
N GLY A 79 -5.88 19.53 13.43
CA GLY A 79 -4.88 20.46 13.93
C GLY A 79 -3.59 19.80 14.40
N GLN A 80 -2.82 20.54 15.20
CA GLN A 80 -1.50 20.11 15.66
C GLN A 80 -1.53 18.79 16.45
N ARG A 81 -2.60 18.53 17.22
CA ARG A 81 -2.70 17.30 18.00
C ARG A 81 -2.83 16.06 17.12
N GLY A 82 -3.56 16.14 16.01
CA GLY A 82 -3.63 15.04 15.04
C GLY A 82 -2.30 14.84 14.31
N VAL A 83 -1.62 15.94 13.98
CA VAL A 83 -0.26 15.91 13.45
C VAL A 83 0.67 15.14 14.41
N ASP A 84 0.67 15.48 15.70
CA ASP A 84 1.50 14.81 16.70
C ASP A 84 1.17 13.30 16.83
N ALA A 85 -0.09 12.92 16.63
CA ALA A 85 -0.53 11.53 16.64
C ALA A 85 0.02 10.75 15.43
N VAL A 86 -0.05 11.32 14.22
CA VAL A 86 0.51 10.70 13.01
C VAL A 86 2.05 10.67 13.06
N GLU A 87 2.69 11.74 13.52
CA GLU A 87 4.15 11.80 13.75
C GLU A 87 4.60 10.71 14.73
N SER A 88 3.78 10.40 15.74
CA SER A 88 4.07 9.30 16.66
C SER A 88 4.05 7.93 15.97
N ALA A 89 3.18 7.71 14.97
CA ALA A 89 3.20 6.51 14.15
C ALA A 89 4.45 6.47 13.25
N MET A 90 4.79 7.58 12.61
CA MET A 90 5.99 7.69 11.75
C MET A 90 7.28 7.45 12.55
N ARG A 91 7.33 7.92 13.80
CA ARG A 91 8.45 7.65 14.72
C ARG A 91 8.60 6.16 15.01
N ILE A 92 7.51 5.41 15.26
CA ILE A 92 7.56 3.95 15.46
C ILE A 92 8.24 3.27 14.26
N LEU A 93 7.95 3.71 13.03
CA LEU A 93 8.55 3.15 11.82
C LEU A 93 10.03 3.57 11.66
N ASN A 94 10.35 4.84 11.92
CA ASN A 94 11.71 5.37 11.83
C ASN A 94 12.69 4.77 12.86
N ASP A 95 12.18 4.42 14.04
CA ASP A 95 12.93 3.81 15.14
C ASP A 95 13.31 2.35 14.86
N LEU A 96 12.75 1.72 13.80
CA LEU A 96 13.14 0.37 13.41
C LEU A 96 14.63 0.30 13.03
N PRO A 97 15.33 -0.77 13.43
CA PRO A 97 16.67 -1.07 12.91
C PRO A 97 16.57 -1.46 11.42
N SER A 98 17.73 -1.62 10.78
CA SER A 98 17.74 -2.20 9.43
C SER A 98 17.21 -3.64 9.46
N MET A 99 16.39 -3.98 8.46
CA MET A 99 15.85 -5.31 8.20
C MET A 99 16.93 -6.36 7.85
N ASN A 100 18.18 -5.92 7.62
CA ASN A 100 19.32 -6.80 7.47
C ASN A 100 19.75 -7.43 8.80
N ASP A 101 19.65 -6.67 9.88
CA ASP A 101 20.22 -6.99 11.20
C ASP A 101 19.16 -7.11 12.30
N VAL A 102 17.88 -6.92 11.97
CA VAL A 102 16.79 -6.92 12.95
C VAL A 102 16.63 -8.28 13.62
N ASN A 103 16.62 -8.28 14.95
CA ASN A 103 16.20 -9.42 15.74
C ASN A 103 14.70 -9.33 16.01
N ILE A 104 13.90 -10.12 15.28
CA ILE A 104 12.44 -10.11 15.43
C ILE A 104 11.98 -10.55 16.82
N ASP A 105 12.77 -11.35 17.54
CA ASP A 105 12.44 -11.79 18.90
C ASP A 105 12.58 -10.68 19.95
N SER A 106 13.12 -9.51 19.57
CA SER A 106 13.15 -8.31 20.42
C SER A 106 11.82 -7.53 20.42
N PHE A 107 10.88 -7.91 19.55
CA PHE A 107 9.58 -7.27 19.44
C PHE A 107 8.50 -8.06 20.19
N PRO A 108 7.52 -7.37 20.79
CA PRO A 108 6.46 -8.04 21.54
C PRO A 108 5.53 -8.83 20.62
N LEU A 109 4.93 -9.89 21.14
CA LEU A 109 3.80 -10.55 20.47
C LEU A 109 2.54 -9.69 20.53
N TYR A 110 2.37 -8.90 21.58
CA TYR A 110 1.17 -8.10 21.82
C TYR A 110 1.53 -6.64 22.05
N SER A 111 1.13 -5.77 21.13
CA SER A 111 1.29 -4.31 21.24
C SER A 111 -0.06 -3.57 21.32
N GLN A 112 -1.17 -4.28 21.17
CA GLN A 112 -2.50 -3.72 21.27
C GLN A 112 -2.91 -3.53 22.74
N ARG A 113 -3.59 -2.42 23.02
CA ARG A 113 -4.12 -2.04 24.33
C ARG A 113 -5.53 -1.47 24.18
N VAL A 114 -6.26 -1.40 25.30
CA VAL A 114 -7.63 -0.88 25.35
C VAL A 114 -7.71 0.27 26.35
N ASN A 115 -8.32 1.37 25.92
CA ASN A 115 -8.78 2.44 26.79
C ASN A 115 -10.30 2.33 26.90
N TYR A 116 -10.80 1.91 28.06
CA TYR A 116 -12.23 1.60 28.25
C TYR A 116 -13.14 2.84 28.18
N GLN A 117 -12.63 4.03 28.55
CA GLN A 117 -13.39 5.27 28.39
C GLN A 117 -13.55 5.59 26.90
N ALA A 118 -12.45 5.53 26.15
CA ALA A 118 -12.46 5.73 24.70
C ALA A 118 -13.35 4.69 23.98
N GLN A 119 -13.35 3.44 24.46
CA GLN A 119 -14.21 2.38 23.95
C GLN A 119 -15.69 2.67 24.19
N ALA A 120 -16.06 3.08 25.40
CA ALA A 120 -17.44 3.46 25.74
C ALA A 120 -17.94 4.65 24.90
N LEU A 121 -17.01 5.51 24.46
CA LEU A 121 -17.28 6.68 23.63
C LEU A 121 -17.13 6.42 22.12
N ARG A 122 -16.92 5.16 21.70
CA ARG A 122 -16.69 4.74 20.30
C ARG A 122 -15.58 5.54 19.59
N MET A 123 -14.48 5.81 20.31
CA MET A 123 -13.35 6.55 19.76
C MET A 123 -12.44 5.64 18.91
N ILE A 124 -11.94 6.14 17.78
CA ILE A 124 -10.91 5.49 16.96
C ILE A 124 -9.60 6.26 17.12
N ASP A 125 -8.49 5.57 17.40
CA ASP A 125 -7.18 6.18 17.60
C ASP A 125 -6.51 6.58 16.27
N VAL A 126 -6.27 7.88 16.07
CA VAL A 126 -5.67 8.45 14.85
C VAL A 126 -4.29 7.85 14.56
N LYS A 127 -3.46 7.69 15.60
CA LYS A 127 -2.10 7.11 15.49
C LYS A 127 -2.16 5.66 15.03
N SER A 128 -3.07 4.85 15.58
CA SER A 128 -3.19 3.44 15.24
C SER A 128 -3.67 3.22 13.81
N ILE A 129 -4.61 4.05 13.32
CA ILE A 129 -5.03 4.01 11.91
C ILE A 129 -3.89 4.44 10.98
N ALA A 130 -3.14 5.48 11.35
CA ALA A 130 -1.96 5.88 10.58
C ALA A 130 -0.94 4.74 10.50
N LEU A 131 -0.61 4.14 11.64
CA LEU A 131 0.39 3.07 11.73
C LEU A 131 -0.04 1.82 10.95
N GLN A 132 -1.29 1.37 11.10
CA GLN A 132 -1.84 0.24 10.34
C GLN A 132 -1.76 0.50 8.85
N THR A 133 -2.21 1.68 8.40
CA THR A 133 -2.18 2.03 6.98
C THR A 133 -0.75 2.06 6.44
N MET A 134 0.19 2.66 7.17
CA MET A 134 1.59 2.70 6.75
C MET A 134 2.20 1.30 6.66
N VAL A 135 1.91 0.40 7.60
CA VAL A 135 2.39 -0.99 7.52
C VAL A 135 1.85 -1.71 6.28
N GLU A 136 0.62 -1.42 5.87
CA GLU A 136 0.09 -1.95 4.62
C GLU A 136 0.72 -1.34 3.36
N GLU A 137 1.00 -0.02 3.37
CA GLU A 137 1.77 0.64 2.31
C GLU A 137 3.20 0.11 2.18
N LEU A 138 3.73 -0.45 3.26
CA LEU A 138 5.02 -1.13 3.28
C LEU A 138 4.97 -2.56 2.72
N GLY A 139 3.79 -3.07 2.34
CA GLY A 139 3.63 -4.35 1.66
C GLY A 139 3.07 -5.49 2.53
N LEU A 140 2.65 -5.20 3.76
CA LEU A 140 1.99 -6.20 4.61
C LEU A 140 0.47 -6.17 4.41
N GLY A 141 -0.17 -7.32 4.55
CA GLY A 141 -1.64 -7.46 4.49
C GLY A 141 -2.21 -7.84 5.84
N ASP A 142 -3.54 -7.74 5.95
CA ASP A 142 -4.27 -8.13 7.17
C ASP A 142 -4.13 -9.64 7.44
N PRO A 143 -3.38 -10.05 8.46
CA PRO A 143 -3.18 -11.46 8.73
C PRO A 143 -4.43 -12.12 9.32
N THR A 144 -5.34 -11.37 9.94
CA THR A 144 -6.58 -11.92 10.51
C THR A 144 -7.61 -12.20 9.43
N ARG A 145 -7.67 -11.34 8.41
CA ARG A 145 -8.50 -11.53 7.21
C ARG A 145 -7.96 -12.66 6.34
N TYR A 146 -6.65 -12.76 6.18
CA TYR A 146 -6.03 -13.65 5.19
C TYR A 146 -5.44 -14.96 5.75
N VAL A 147 -5.58 -15.23 7.05
CA VAL A 147 -5.12 -16.50 7.67
C VAL A 147 -5.72 -17.73 6.99
N PHE A 148 -7.00 -17.66 6.66
CA PHE A 148 -7.65 -18.57 5.72
C PHE A 148 -8.44 -17.74 4.71
N THR A 149 -8.37 -18.12 3.44
CA THR A 149 -9.12 -17.49 2.34
C THR A 149 -9.70 -18.53 1.40
N LEU A 150 -10.71 -18.16 0.62
CA LEU A 150 -11.20 -19.02 -0.45
C LEU A 150 -10.32 -18.85 -1.69
N ARG A 151 -9.87 -19.94 -2.30
CA ARG A 151 -9.21 -19.94 -3.62
C ARG A 151 -10.20 -20.19 -4.75
N SER A 152 -11.26 -20.94 -4.46
CA SER A 152 -12.31 -21.30 -5.41
C SER A 152 -13.61 -21.59 -4.68
N ARG A 153 -14.72 -21.28 -5.34
CA ARG A 153 -16.09 -21.62 -4.97
C ARG A 153 -16.77 -22.19 -6.20
N TRP A 154 -17.38 -23.36 -6.08
CA TRP A 154 -18.13 -23.98 -7.18
C TRP A 154 -19.39 -24.67 -6.67
N THR A 155 -20.42 -24.68 -7.52
CA THR A 155 -21.69 -25.33 -7.23
C THR A 155 -21.84 -26.57 -8.11
N ALA A 156 -22.06 -27.73 -7.50
CA ALA A 156 -22.31 -29.00 -8.21
C ALA A 156 -23.37 -29.80 -7.46
N ASN A 157 -24.30 -30.44 -8.19
CA ASN A 157 -25.34 -31.30 -7.63
C ASN A 157 -26.13 -30.68 -6.47
N ASN A 158 -26.55 -29.41 -6.60
CA ASN A 158 -27.25 -28.63 -5.57
C ASN A 158 -26.46 -28.43 -4.25
N GLY A 159 -25.13 -28.62 -4.28
CA GLY A 159 -24.23 -28.28 -3.18
C GLY A 159 -23.17 -27.28 -3.60
N THR A 160 -22.86 -26.32 -2.73
CA THR A 160 -21.71 -25.43 -2.89
C THR A 160 -20.49 -26.05 -2.22
N SER A 161 -19.35 -26.04 -2.90
CA SER A 161 -18.06 -26.49 -2.40
C SER A 161 -17.04 -25.36 -2.47
N TYR A 162 -16.04 -25.43 -1.59
CA TYR A 162 -15.04 -24.39 -1.41
C TYR A 162 -13.64 -24.98 -1.30
N LEU A 163 -12.67 -24.31 -1.92
CA LEU A 163 -11.26 -24.58 -1.73
C LEU A 163 -10.69 -23.51 -0.79
N VAL A 164 -10.33 -23.90 0.42
CA VAL A 164 -9.73 -23.00 1.42
C VAL A 164 -8.21 -23.12 1.37
N ILE A 165 -7.52 -21.97 1.35
CA ILE A 165 -6.07 -21.87 1.41
C ILE A 165 -5.65 -20.93 2.54
N LYS A 166 -4.35 -20.89 2.87
CA LYS A 166 -3.79 -19.90 3.78
C LYS A 166 -2.99 -18.87 2.99
N ARG A 167 -3.02 -17.62 3.45
CA ARG A 167 -2.24 -16.50 2.90
C ARG A 167 -1.41 -15.78 3.98
N ASN A 168 -1.15 -16.52 5.06
CA ASN A 168 -0.27 -16.13 6.15
C ASN A 168 0.97 -17.01 6.11
N PHE A 169 2.14 -16.44 6.33
CA PHE A 169 3.43 -17.12 6.28
C PHE A 169 4.22 -16.89 7.56
N ASP A 170 4.86 -17.94 8.07
CA ASP A 170 5.75 -17.82 9.21
C ASP A 170 6.99 -16.95 8.86
N PRO A 171 7.35 -15.94 9.66
CA PRO A 171 8.39 -14.96 9.34
C PRO A 171 9.83 -15.51 9.33
N VAL A 172 10.03 -16.78 9.67
CA VAL A 172 11.35 -17.43 9.65
C VAL A 172 11.45 -18.45 8.52
N THR A 173 10.42 -19.26 8.36
CA THR A 173 10.41 -20.41 7.44
C THR A 173 9.67 -20.13 6.14
N LEU A 174 8.86 -19.08 6.11
CA LEU A 174 8.01 -18.67 4.98
C LEU A 174 6.96 -19.73 4.60
N GLN A 175 6.72 -20.72 5.47
CA GLN A 175 5.69 -21.73 5.26
C GLN A 175 4.31 -21.20 5.67
N PRO A 176 3.23 -21.66 5.00
CA PRO A 176 1.88 -21.24 5.36
C PRO A 176 1.52 -21.56 6.83
N SER A 177 1.09 -20.56 7.59
CA SER A 177 0.86 -20.65 9.03
C SER A 177 -0.54 -20.17 9.42
N SER A 178 -1.06 -20.73 10.52
CA SER A 178 -2.36 -20.34 11.11
C SER A 178 -2.20 -19.63 12.45
N TYR A 179 -0.99 -19.22 12.79
CA TYR A 179 -0.73 -18.56 14.06
C TYR A 179 -0.43 -17.10 13.80
N ILE A 180 -1.06 -16.21 14.55
CA ILE A 180 -0.79 -14.77 14.49
C ILE A 180 -0.30 -14.40 15.88
N ASN A 181 0.91 -13.86 15.97
CA ASN A 181 1.60 -13.48 17.21
C ASN A 181 1.47 -14.53 18.33
N GLY A 182 1.72 -15.81 18.02
CA GLY A 182 1.65 -16.92 18.98
C GLY A 182 0.27 -17.56 19.13
N ALA A 183 -0.81 -16.88 18.73
CA ALA A 183 -2.17 -17.39 18.90
C ALA A 183 -2.61 -18.23 17.70
N LEU A 184 -3.18 -19.40 17.94
CA LEU A 184 -3.76 -20.24 16.89
C LEU A 184 -5.09 -19.66 16.41
N TRP A 185 -5.27 -19.60 15.09
CA TRP A 185 -6.50 -19.22 14.42
C TRP A 185 -7.10 -20.39 13.64
N THR A 186 -8.41 -20.33 13.45
CA THR A 186 -9.19 -21.28 12.65
C THR A 186 -10.29 -20.55 11.89
N TYR A 187 -10.84 -21.16 10.85
CA TYR A 187 -12.14 -20.78 10.30
C TYR A 187 -13.22 -21.69 10.87
N LEU A 188 -14.28 -21.14 11.47
CA LEU A 188 -15.37 -21.94 12.06
C LEU A 188 -16.42 -22.33 11.02
N THR A 189 -16.75 -21.39 10.15
CA THR A 189 -17.77 -21.53 9.12
C THR A 189 -17.34 -20.77 7.86
N ILE A 190 -18.00 -21.07 6.75
CA ILE A 190 -17.93 -20.28 5.52
C ILE A 190 -19.26 -19.56 5.41
N PHE A 191 -19.22 -18.22 5.41
CA PHE A 191 -20.38 -17.44 5.01
C PHE A 191 -20.52 -17.58 3.49
N ASP A 192 -21.73 -17.86 3.01
CA ASP A 192 -22.04 -17.93 1.57
C ASP A 192 -23.44 -17.35 1.35
N ASN A 193 -23.49 -16.12 0.83
CA ASN A 193 -24.73 -15.52 0.41
C ASN A 193 -25.05 -15.99 -1.02
N GLN A 194 -25.99 -16.93 -1.14
CA GLN A 194 -26.35 -17.49 -2.45
C GLN A 194 -27.14 -16.51 -3.35
N ASP A 195 -27.80 -15.52 -2.76
CA ASP A 195 -28.63 -14.54 -3.48
C ASP A 195 -27.82 -13.39 -4.08
N ALA A 196 -26.65 -13.11 -3.49
CA ALA A 196 -25.64 -12.19 -4.02
C ALA A 196 -24.27 -12.82 -3.75
N PRO A 197 -23.68 -13.57 -4.73
CA PRO A 197 -22.62 -14.54 -4.48
C PRO A 197 -21.40 -13.85 -3.87
N ILE A 198 -21.32 -13.93 -2.55
CA ILE A 198 -20.24 -13.48 -1.68
C ILE A 198 -20.00 -14.64 -0.74
N ALA A 199 -18.76 -15.12 -0.71
CA ALA A 199 -18.37 -16.17 0.21
C ALA A 199 -16.99 -15.92 0.80
N TYR A 200 -16.84 -16.16 2.10
CA TYR A 200 -15.56 -16.03 2.79
C TYR A 200 -15.53 -16.91 4.04
N PRO A 201 -14.34 -17.40 4.44
CA PRO A 201 -14.18 -18.06 5.72
C PRO A 201 -14.32 -17.04 6.86
N VAL A 202 -15.05 -17.41 7.90
CA VAL A 202 -15.17 -16.61 9.11
C VAL A 202 -14.03 -17.01 10.06
N ASN A 203 -12.93 -16.25 9.97
CA ASN A 203 -11.71 -16.46 10.74
C ASN A 203 -11.87 -15.99 12.19
N ARG A 204 -11.30 -16.73 13.13
CA ARG A 204 -11.28 -16.35 14.55
C ARG A 204 -10.12 -17.02 15.30
N PRO A 205 -9.63 -16.43 16.39
CA PRO A 205 -8.68 -17.10 17.25
C PRO A 205 -9.36 -18.29 17.97
N VAL A 206 -8.60 -19.36 18.19
CA VAL A 206 -9.06 -20.53 18.96
C VAL A 206 -9.24 -20.18 20.42
N ASP A 207 -8.35 -19.35 20.97
CA ASP A 207 -8.58 -18.67 22.25
C ASP A 207 -9.30 -17.33 21.98
N PRO A 208 -10.59 -17.21 22.30
CA PRO A 208 -11.32 -15.98 22.02
C PRO A 208 -10.83 -14.78 22.83
N LEU A 209 -10.06 -14.95 23.91
CA LEU A 209 -9.65 -13.85 24.79
C LEU A 209 -8.29 -13.24 24.45
N VAL A 210 -7.59 -13.76 23.44
CA VAL A 210 -6.26 -13.29 23.06
C VAL A 210 -6.33 -11.99 22.26
N PHE A 211 -5.37 -11.08 22.50
CA PHE A 211 -5.16 -9.84 21.74
C PHE A 211 -3.96 -10.00 20.81
N SER A 212 -4.05 -10.96 19.88
CA SER A 212 -2.94 -11.34 19.01
C SER A 212 -2.89 -10.62 17.67
N ASP A 213 -3.81 -9.68 17.43
CA ASP A 213 -3.83 -8.90 16.20
C ASP A 213 -2.50 -8.18 16.01
N SER A 214 -1.93 -8.32 14.82
CA SER A 214 -0.76 -7.54 14.43
C SER A 214 -1.21 -6.14 14.04
N VAL A 215 -0.28 -5.22 13.85
CA VAL A 215 -0.62 -3.85 13.45
C VAL A 215 -1.22 -3.80 12.04
N ALA A 216 -0.85 -4.73 11.16
CA ALA A 216 -1.43 -4.87 9.82
C ALA A 216 -2.91 -5.32 9.83
N THR A 217 -3.47 -5.72 10.97
CA THR A 217 -4.89 -6.11 11.07
C THR A 217 -5.82 -4.94 10.74
N GLY A 218 -6.83 -5.18 9.90
CA GLY A 218 -7.83 -4.19 9.54
C GLY A 218 -8.77 -3.86 10.71
N PHE A 219 -9.17 -2.59 10.79
CA PHE A 219 -10.09 -2.11 11.83
C PHE A 219 -11.49 -2.70 11.65
N GLY A 220 -12.07 -3.23 12.73
CA GLY A 220 -13.47 -3.65 12.75
C GLY A 220 -13.79 -4.98 12.06
N TRP A 221 -12.79 -5.70 11.55
CA TRP A 221 -13.02 -7.02 10.94
C TRP A 221 -13.68 -8.00 11.91
N THR A 222 -14.46 -8.93 11.35
CA THR A 222 -15.19 -9.93 12.14
C THR A 222 -14.23 -10.74 13.02
N TYR A 223 -14.37 -10.61 14.35
CA TYR A 223 -13.50 -11.17 15.40
C TYR A 223 -12.09 -10.55 15.55
N SER A 224 -11.78 -9.49 14.81
CA SER A 224 -10.66 -8.60 15.12
C SER A 224 -10.93 -7.91 16.46
N ARG A 225 -9.90 -7.86 17.31
CA ARG A 225 -9.88 -7.05 18.52
C ARG A 225 -9.51 -5.61 18.21
N PHE A 226 -8.99 -5.28 17.03
CA PHE A 226 -8.74 -3.91 16.60
C PHE A 226 -10.06 -3.19 16.28
N THR A 227 -10.61 -2.54 17.29
CA THR A 227 -11.91 -1.85 17.26
C THR A 227 -11.89 -0.59 18.13
N PHE A 228 -13.05 0.01 18.38
CA PHE A 228 -13.21 1.23 19.18
C PHE A 228 -12.52 1.14 20.55
N GLY A 229 -11.84 2.23 20.90
CA GLY A 229 -11.06 2.38 22.13
C GLY A 229 -9.78 1.54 22.19
N THR A 230 -9.47 0.76 21.15
CA THR A 230 -8.21 0.03 21.07
C THR A 230 -7.15 0.82 20.32
N TYR A 231 -5.90 0.63 20.70
CA TYR A 231 -4.76 1.31 20.10
C TYR A 231 -3.50 0.46 20.16
N TYR A 232 -2.56 0.71 19.24
CA TYR A 232 -1.25 0.06 19.21
C TYR A 232 -0.19 0.94 19.91
N THR A 233 0.73 0.29 20.61
CA THR A 233 1.91 0.96 21.23
C THR A 233 3.18 0.81 20.41
N GLY A 234 3.18 -0.03 19.38
CA GLY A 234 4.33 -0.37 18.54
C GLY A 234 4.01 -1.54 17.61
N LEU A 235 4.98 -1.95 16.78
CA LEU A 235 4.84 -3.12 15.91
C LEU A 235 5.00 -4.43 16.70
N THR A 236 4.31 -5.48 16.25
CA THR A 236 4.51 -6.82 16.80
C THR A 236 5.66 -7.55 16.11
N ARG A 237 6.07 -8.68 16.69
CA ARG A 237 7.05 -9.59 16.10
C ARG A 237 6.69 -10.00 14.67
N ASP A 238 5.42 -10.28 14.41
CA ASP A 238 4.98 -10.74 13.09
C ASP A 238 5.00 -9.61 12.06
N ASP A 239 4.60 -8.38 12.43
CA ASP A 239 4.75 -7.20 11.56
C ASP A 239 6.22 -7.00 11.17
N VAL A 240 7.14 -7.01 12.15
CA VAL A 240 8.58 -6.85 11.87
C VAL A 240 9.14 -8.04 11.11
N GLY A 241 8.62 -9.25 11.34
CA GLY A 241 8.96 -10.44 10.59
C GLY A 241 8.62 -10.33 9.11
N GLY A 242 7.44 -9.80 8.79
CA GLY A 242 7.02 -9.50 7.43
C GLY A 242 7.88 -8.40 6.79
N LEU A 243 8.10 -7.27 7.49
CA LEU A 243 8.96 -6.20 6.98
C LEU A 243 10.40 -6.67 6.77
N ARG A 244 10.89 -7.58 7.62
CA ARG A 244 12.19 -8.24 7.43
C ARG A 244 12.21 -9.03 6.14
N TYR A 245 11.19 -9.83 5.85
CA TYR A 245 11.10 -10.55 4.58
C TYR A 245 11.11 -9.58 3.38
N VAL A 246 10.27 -8.54 3.40
CA VAL A 246 10.10 -7.61 2.28
C VAL A 246 11.37 -6.79 2.00
N TYR A 247 12.00 -6.22 3.03
CA TYR A 247 13.05 -5.21 2.88
C TYR A 247 14.47 -5.70 3.15
N ASN A 248 14.68 -6.96 3.52
CA ASN A 248 16.04 -7.49 3.66
C ASN A 248 16.77 -7.44 2.32
N SER A 249 18.05 -7.07 2.33
CA SER A 249 18.87 -6.92 1.13
C SER A 249 19.21 -8.26 0.45
N ARG A 250 18.76 -9.38 1.02
CA ARG A 250 18.81 -10.70 0.40
C ARG A 250 17.52 -11.05 -0.36
N ASN A 251 16.47 -10.25 -0.24
CA ASN A 251 15.26 -10.40 -1.01
C ASN A 251 15.33 -9.56 -2.30
N TYR A 252 15.27 -10.22 -3.46
CA TYR A 252 15.54 -9.61 -4.77
C TYR A 252 14.33 -9.68 -5.68
N ASN A 253 13.91 -8.52 -6.20
CA ASN A 253 12.83 -8.41 -7.19
C ASN A 253 13.32 -7.62 -8.41
N VAL A 254 12.76 -7.90 -9.59
CA VAL A 254 12.96 -7.05 -10.76
C VAL A 254 12.10 -5.81 -10.61
N GLU A 255 12.76 -4.66 -10.54
CA GLU A 255 12.12 -3.38 -10.23
C GLU A 255 12.70 -2.26 -11.08
N ASP A 256 11.88 -1.26 -11.37
CA ASP A 256 12.33 0.04 -11.85
C ASP A 256 12.55 1.03 -10.69
N LEU A 257 13.14 2.19 -10.98
CA LEU A 257 13.16 3.31 -10.04
C LEU A 257 11.95 4.20 -10.29
N GLY A 258 11.57 5.03 -9.30
CA GLY A 258 10.46 5.96 -9.42
C GLY A 258 10.60 6.91 -10.61
N THR A 259 9.48 7.53 -10.98
CA THR A 259 9.49 8.60 -11.99
C THR A 259 10.36 9.76 -11.52
N ASN A 260 10.99 10.46 -12.47
CA ASN A 260 11.96 11.54 -12.19
C ASN A 260 13.20 11.10 -11.37
N THR A 261 13.50 9.80 -11.32
CA THR A 261 14.72 9.27 -10.72
C THR A 261 15.78 8.96 -11.78
N ILE A 262 16.99 9.51 -11.59
CA ILE A 262 18.14 9.30 -12.46
C ILE A 262 19.16 8.46 -11.72
N SER A 263 19.57 7.32 -12.29
CA SER A 263 20.60 6.44 -11.72
C SER A 263 21.93 6.55 -12.47
N SER A 264 23.02 6.70 -11.72
CA SER A 264 24.38 6.73 -12.25
C SER A 264 24.83 5.38 -12.81
N LEU A 265 24.11 4.29 -12.51
CA LEU A 265 24.41 2.95 -13.00
C LEU A 265 24.00 2.76 -14.46
N PHE A 266 23.14 3.64 -14.96
CA PHE A 266 22.68 3.67 -16.35
C PHE A 266 22.94 5.04 -16.97
N PRO A 267 24.23 5.38 -17.20
CA PRO A 267 24.61 6.65 -17.80
C PRO A 267 24.16 6.67 -19.27
N GLY A 268 22.94 7.14 -19.51
CA GLY A 268 22.32 7.19 -20.83
C GLY A 268 20.78 7.19 -20.83
N SER A 269 20.11 6.90 -19.71
CA SER A 269 18.63 6.92 -19.62
C SER A 269 18.04 8.25 -19.12
N GLY A 270 18.89 9.20 -18.71
CA GLY A 270 18.48 10.58 -18.50
C GLY A 270 18.17 11.24 -19.83
N GLY A 271 16.94 11.74 -19.97
CA GLY A 271 16.38 12.50 -21.10
C GLY A 271 17.26 12.66 -22.34
N VAL A 272 16.78 12.16 -23.48
CA VAL A 272 17.26 12.58 -24.81
C VAL A 272 16.93 14.07 -24.99
N GLY A 273 17.72 14.95 -24.37
CA GLY A 273 18.04 16.23 -24.96
C GLY A 273 18.75 15.91 -26.27
N GLY A 274 18.16 16.34 -27.38
CA GLY A 274 18.61 16.03 -28.74
C GLY A 274 20.12 16.18 -28.89
N GLY A 275 20.82 15.05 -28.82
CA GLY A 275 22.23 14.96 -29.16
C GLY A 275 22.35 14.84 -30.67
N GLY A 276 22.42 15.98 -31.35
CA GLY A 276 23.05 16.04 -32.66
C GLY A 276 24.44 15.42 -32.56
N GLY A 277 24.66 14.32 -33.26
CA GLY A 277 25.94 13.64 -33.31
C GLY A 277 27.02 14.58 -33.80
N GLY A 278 28.13 14.63 -33.07
CA GLY A 278 29.31 15.40 -33.43
C GLY A 278 29.85 14.96 -34.79
N GLY A 279 29.79 15.86 -35.77
CA GLY A 279 30.81 16.02 -36.78
C GLY A 279 31.81 17.05 -36.26
N GLY A 280 33.08 16.66 -36.13
CA GLY A 280 34.14 17.54 -35.67
C GLY A 280 34.22 18.84 -36.49
N GLY A 281 34.39 19.96 -35.80
CA GLY A 281 34.58 21.27 -36.43
C GLY A 281 34.78 22.33 -35.36
N GLY A 282 35.88 23.08 -35.50
CA GLY A 282 36.40 24.02 -34.51
C GLY A 282 35.42 25.05 -33.95
N LEU A 283 35.77 25.49 -32.75
CA LEU A 283 35.21 26.64 -32.04
C LEU A 283 35.13 27.88 -32.96
N ALA A 284 33.95 28.48 -33.08
CA ALA A 284 33.79 29.85 -33.58
C ALA A 284 32.87 30.63 -32.63
N PRO A 285 33.27 31.81 -32.15
CA PRO A 285 32.53 32.55 -31.14
C PRO A 285 31.28 33.22 -31.72
N LEU A 286 30.26 33.37 -30.87
CA LEU A 286 29.06 34.17 -31.11
C LEU A 286 29.45 35.54 -31.70
N LEU A 287 28.98 35.83 -32.91
CA LEU A 287 28.89 37.19 -33.43
C LEU A 287 27.40 37.59 -33.48
N LEU A 288 26.96 38.31 -32.45
CA LEU A 288 25.72 39.07 -32.50
C LEU A 288 25.97 40.29 -33.39
N GLY A 289 25.32 40.31 -34.56
CA GLY A 289 25.26 41.52 -35.37
C GLY A 289 24.88 41.27 -36.82
N GLN A 290 23.59 41.31 -37.12
CA GLN A 290 23.08 42.27 -38.10
C GLN A 290 21.55 42.29 -38.07
N SER A 291 21.04 43.51 -37.89
CA SER A 291 19.67 43.89 -38.17
C SER A 291 19.33 43.64 -39.64
N ASP A 292 18.17 43.06 -39.91
CA ASP A 292 17.38 43.48 -41.08
C ASP A 292 15.89 43.64 -40.74
N PRO A 293 15.28 44.75 -41.17
CA PRO A 293 13.89 45.10 -40.88
C PRO A 293 12.99 44.58 -42.02
N TRP A 294 11.98 43.77 -41.66
CA TRP A 294 10.91 43.23 -42.52
C TRP A 294 11.32 42.08 -43.48
N GLY A 295 10.96 40.84 -43.10
CA GLY A 295 10.96 39.68 -44.00
C GLY A 295 10.32 38.44 -43.33
N SER A 296 9.23 37.95 -43.91
CA SER A 296 8.28 36.99 -43.32
C SER A 296 8.80 35.57 -43.09
N LEU A 297 8.21 34.93 -42.08
CA LEU A 297 8.35 33.52 -41.69
C LEU A 297 7.99 32.56 -42.85
N PHE A 298 9.00 31.93 -43.45
CA PHE A 298 8.83 30.72 -44.25
C PHE A 298 10.04 29.80 -44.03
N VAL A 299 9.86 28.75 -43.22
CA VAL A 299 10.79 27.62 -43.18
C VAL A 299 10.45 26.73 -44.37
N ALA A 300 11.30 26.77 -45.40
CA ALA A 300 11.28 25.79 -46.47
C ALA A 300 11.79 24.45 -45.92
N ASN A 301 10.98 23.41 -46.02
CA ASN A 301 11.44 22.03 -45.84
C ASN A 301 11.10 21.23 -47.09
N GLY A 302 12.10 20.62 -47.72
CA GLY A 302 11.89 19.66 -48.80
C GLY A 302 13.05 19.58 -49.78
N THR A 303 13.88 18.54 -49.64
CA THR A 303 14.56 17.92 -50.79
C THR A 303 13.94 16.53 -50.94
N PHE A 304 13.26 16.29 -52.07
CA PHE A 304 12.63 15.01 -52.40
C PHE A 304 13.64 14.08 -53.09
N SER A 305 13.55 12.78 -52.82
CA SER A 305 14.08 11.73 -53.69
C SER A 305 13.11 10.55 -53.76
N GLY A 306 12.33 10.53 -54.86
CA GLY A 306 11.98 9.34 -55.65
C GLY A 306 11.00 8.29 -55.11
N GLY A 307 9.83 8.18 -55.76
CA GLY A 307 9.23 6.87 -56.10
C GLY A 307 7.74 6.64 -55.80
N GLY A 308 6.86 7.01 -56.75
CA GLY A 308 5.62 6.28 -57.06
C GLY A 308 4.35 6.57 -56.23
N LEU A 309 3.44 7.39 -56.78
CA LEU A 309 2.05 7.51 -56.32
C LEU A 309 1.12 6.69 -57.23
N SER A 310 0.33 5.77 -56.67
CA SER A 310 -0.89 5.28 -57.32
C SER A 310 -2.12 5.96 -56.69
N SER A 311 -2.98 6.45 -57.56
CA SER A 311 -4.10 7.37 -57.36
C SER A 311 -5.22 6.87 -56.46
N GLY A 312 -5.70 7.77 -55.59
CA GLY A 312 -6.96 7.62 -54.85
C GLY A 312 -7.35 8.93 -54.15
N PHE A 313 -7.63 9.99 -54.92
CA PHE A 313 -8.21 11.23 -54.38
C PHE A 313 -9.66 10.97 -53.94
N GLN A 314 -9.97 11.14 -52.66
CA GLN A 314 -11.33 11.31 -52.15
C GLN A 314 -11.47 12.74 -51.59
N PRO A 315 -12.47 13.53 -52.01
CA PRO A 315 -12.49 14.98 -51.78
C PRO A 315 -12.87 15.44 -50.36
N TRP A 316 -13.07 14.55 -49.39
CA TRP A 316 -13.48 14.91 -48.02
C TRP A 316 -12.93 13.99 -46.90
N GLY A 317 -11.64 13.63 -46.96
CA GLY A 317 -10.95 12.91 -45.88
C GLY A 317 -9.98 13.82 -45.11
N ALA A 318 -10.02 13.77 -43.77
CA ALA A 318 -9.16 14.56 -42.89
C ALA A 318 -7.65 14.32 -43.16
N LEU A 319 -6.85 15.39 -43.08
CA LEU A 319 -5.39 15.38 -43.22
C LEU A 319 -4.76 14.55 -42.09
N ILE A 320 -4.28 13.35 -42.39
CA ILE A 320 -3.43 12.57 -41.49
C ILE A 320 -1.97 12.90 -41.83
N PHE A 321 -1.27 13.54 -40.90
CA PHE A 321 0.19 13.65 -40.95
C PHE A 321 0.80 12.29 -40.58
N SER A 322 1.19 11.48 -41.55
CA SER A 322 2.09 10.34 -41.29
C SER A 322 3.52 10.87 -41.19
N THR A 323 4.13 10.72 -40.01
CA THR A 323 5.58 10.91 -39.86
C THR A 323 6.26 9.58 -40.17
N ASN A 324 7.34 9.67 -40.95
CA ASN A 324 8.02 8.56 -41.62
C ASN A 324 8.39 7.40 -40.68
N ALA A 325 7.97 6.20 -41.04
CA ALA A 325 8.52 4.96 -40.51
C ALA A 325 9.86 4.66 -41.21
N LEU A 326 10.97 4.84 -40.50
CA LEU A 326 12.22 4.15 -40.83
C LEU A 326 12.30 2.92 -39.94
N THR A 327 12.01 1.79 -40.55
CA THR A 327 12.22 0.44 -40.04
C THR A 327 13.70 0.15 -39.91
N ASN A 328 14.17 -0.19 -38.71
CA ASN A 328 15.34 -1.05 -38.58
C ASN A 328 14.91 -2.35 -37.89
N THR A 329 14.78 -3.36 -38.73
CA THR A 329 14.41 -4.72 -38.38
C THR A 329 15.67 -5.49 -38.02
N LEU A 330 15.84 -5.86 -36.75
CA LEU A 330 16.37 -7.17 -36.33
C LEU A 330 15.96 -7.43 -34.86
N GLY A 331 15.03 -8.37 -34.64
CA GLY A 331 14.89 -9.07 -33.34
C GLY A 331 13.60 -8.92 -32.52
N GLY A 332 12.42 -9.09 -33.14
CA GLY A 332 11.20 -9.70 -32.56
C GLY A 332 10.58 -9.17 -31.24
N GLY A 333 9.45 -8.47 -31.35
CA GLY A 333 8.49 -8.24 -30.25
C GLY A 333 7.55 -7.08 -30.55
N VAL A 334 6.24 -7.32 -30.51
CA VAL A 334 5.16 -6.46 -31.01
C VAL A 334 5.07 -5.11 -30.27
N LEU A 335 5.08 -3.98 -30.99
CA LEU A 335 4.86 -2.63 -30.47
C LEU A 335 3.41 -2.20 -30.71
N ASN A 336 2.66 -2.08 -29.62
CA ASN A 336 1.28 -1.59 -29.59
C ASN A 336 1.27 -0.06 -29.81
N THR A 337 0.61 0.43 -30.86
CA THR A 337 0.76 1.82 -31.36
C THR A 337 -0.16 2.86 -30.69
N ASN A 338 -0.37 2.80 -29.37
CA ASN A 338 -1.19 3.79 -28.64
C ASN A 338 -0.51 4.36 -27.38
N ASN A 339 0.80 4.61 -27.41
CA ASN A 339 1.48 5.25 -26.28
C ASN A 339 1.50 6.78 -26.40
N THR A 340 0.68 7.41 -25.55
CA THR A 340 0.98 8.70 -24.90
C THR A 340 2.45 8.77 -24.48
N PRO A 341 3.09 9.96 -24.48
CA PRO A 341 4.53 10.09 -24.29
C PRO A 341 4.97 9.50 -22.93
N GLN A 342 5.55 8.30 -22.98
CA GLN A 342 6.20 7.68 -21.82
C GLN A 342 7.51 8.43 -21.57
N ASN A 343 7.53 9.22 -20.49
CA ASN A 343 8.78 9.66 -19.88
C ASN A 343 9.66 8.44 -19.61
N ALA A 344 10.94 8.55 -19.97
CA ALA A 344 11.93 7.46 -19.96
C ALA A 344 11.79 6.53 -18.74
N THR A 345 11.55 5.26 -19.02
CA THR A 345 11.46 4.16 -18.06
C THR A 345 12.73 4.14 -17.21
N GLY A 346 12.58 4.33 -15.89
CA GLY A 346 13.65 4.06 -14.93
C GLY A 346 14.20 2.66 -15.19
N THR A 347 15.52 2.51 -15.16
CA THR A 347 16.12 1.29 -15.70
C THR A 347 15.81 0.07 -14.83
N ILE A 348 14.88 -0.74 -15.33
CA ILE A 348 14.42 -2.01 -14.75
C ILE A 348 15.62 -2.93 -14.52
N GLY A 349 15.66 -3.58 -13.36
CA GLY A 349 16.69 -4.54 -13.03
C GLY A 349 16.46 -5.22 -11.70
N LEU A 350 17.16 -6.34 -11.48
CA LEU A 350 17.07 -7.11 -10.25
C LEU A 350 17.72 -6.35 -9.09
N ARG A 351 16.92 -5.95 -8.10
CA ARG A 351 17.32 -5.11 -6.96
C ARG A 351 17.08 -5.80 -5.63
N PRO A 352 18.02 -5.67 -4.67
CA PRO A 352 17.80 -6.12 -3.30
C PRO A 352 16.80 -5.20 -2.57
N GLY A 353 16.18 -5.70 -1.50
CA GLY A 353 15.44 -4.85 -0.58
C GLY A 353 16.33 -3.74 0.02
N VAL A 354 15.74 -2.56 0.25
CA VAL A 354 16.48 -1.35 0.66
C VAL A 354 17.05 -1.39 2.08
N GLY A 355 16.73 -2.44 2.87
CA GLY A 355 17.24 -2.65 4.22
C GLY A 355 16.63 -1.74 5.28
N LYS A 356 16.50 -0.43 5.03
CA LYS A 356 15.84 0.51 5.93
C LYS A 356 15.13 1.60 5.14
N LEU A 357 13.88 1.86 5.53
CA LEU A 357 13.12 3.01 5.08
C LEU A 357 13.19 4.13 6.13
N THR A 358 13.14 5.37 5.67
CA THR A 358 13.08 6.57 6.51
C THR A 358 11.96 7.48 6.06
N PHE A 359 11.02 7.77 6.96
CA PHE A 359 9.91 8.68 6.75
C PHE A 359 10.31 10.10 7.14
N ARG A 360 10.18 11.04 6.21
CA ARG A 360 10.54 12.45 6.42
C ARG A 360 9.38 13.35 6.07
N ARG A 361 9.00 14.22 7.01
CA ARG A 361 7.97 15.23 6.76
C ARG A 361 8.51 16.36 5.88
N LEU A 362 7.68 16.81 4.96
CA LEU A 362 7.92 17.99 4.13
C LEU A 362 7.02 19.17 4.49
N ASN A 363 7.51 20.37 4.15
CA ASN A 363 6.67 21.56 4.08
C ASN A 363 6.06 21.61 2.67
N TYR A 364 4.74 21.39 2.60
CA TYR A 364 3.98 21.33 1.36
C TYR A 364 2.83 22.32 1.44
N ASP A 365 2.64 23.09 0.37
CA ASP A 365 1.46 23.94 0.21
C ASP A 365 0.39 23.15 -0.55
N SER A 366 -0.61 22.66 0.17
CA SER A 366 -1.69 21.87 -0.40
C SER A 366 -2.67 22.68 -1.26
N LEU A 367 -2.73 24.00 -1.11
CA LEU A 367 -3.59 24.86 -1.95
C LEU A 367 -3.00 25.02 -3.35
N LEU A 368 -1.68 25.12 -3.43
CA LEU A 368 -0.96 25.26 -4.70
C LEU A 368 -0.53 23.91 -5.30
N GLY A 369 -0.65 22.83 -4.52
CA GLY A 369 -0.22 21.49 -4.94
C GLY A 369 1.30 21.41 -5.13
N GLN A 370 2.06 22.22 -4.40
CA GLN A 370 3.48 22.44 -4.64
C GLN A 370 4.29 22.30 -3.36
N LEU A 371 5.50 21.74 -3.49
CA LEU A 371 6.49 21.81 -2.44
C LEU A 371 7.00 23.25 -2.30
N VAL A 372 7.18 23.69 -1.06
CA VAL A 372 7.76 25.02 -0.78
C VAL A 372 9.22 25.08 -1.25
N ASP A 373 9.93 23.95 -1.14
CA ASP A 373 11.29 23.76 -1.66
C ASP A 373 11.34 22.45 -2.47
N PRO A 374 11.80 22.45 -3.75
CA PRO A 374 12.00 21.21 -4.49
C PRO A 374 13.13 20.39 -3.84
N ILE A 375 12.90 19.10 -3.67
CA ILE A 375 13.86 18.21 -2.99
C ILE A 375 14.53 17.31 -4.00
N LEU A 376 15.86 17.34 -3.98
CA LEU A 376 16.70 16.35 -4.63
C LEU A 376 17.05 15.28 -3.60
N ASP A 377 16.41 14.12 -3.73
CA ASP A 377 16.67 12.99 -2.86
C ASP A 377 17.72 12.09 -3.51
N THR A 378 18.92 12.05 -2.93
CA THR A 378 20.03 11.24 -3.43
C THR A 378 20.25 10.03 -2.52
N PHE A 379 20.25 8.84 -3.10
CA PHE A 379 20.39 7.58 -2.37
C PHE A 379 21.23 6.56 -3.14
N ALA A 380 21.68 5.51 -2.43
CA ALA A 380 22.42 4.42 -3.04
C ALA A 380 21.47 3.50 -3.81
N ASP A 381 21.74 3.26 -5.09
CA ASP A 381 21.05 2.28 -5.93
C ASP A 381 21.96 1.07 -6.12
N SER A 382 21.43 -0.13 -5.94
CA SER A 382 22.17 -1.38 -6.15
C SER A 382 21.36 -2.29 -7.06
N VAL A 383 21.96 -2.68 -8.19
CA VAL A 383 21.29 -3.50 -9.21
C VAL A 383 22.23 -4.58 -9.72
N VAL A 384 21.70 -5.77 -9.99
CA VAL A 384 22.47 -6.86 -10.59
C VAL A 384 22.56 -6.64 -12.10
N LEU A 385 23.76 -6.34 -12.61
CA LEU A 385 24.05 -6.21 -14.04
C LEU A 385 25.02 -7.30 -14.48
N ASN A 386 24.66 -8.05 -15.52
CA ASN A 386 25.47 -9.15 -16.06
C ASN A 386 25.92 -10.15 -14.97
N GLY A 387 25.00 -10.49 -14.06
CA GLY A 387 25.25 -11.46 -12.98
C GLY A 387 26.14 -10.95 -11.84
N ARG A 388 26.44 -9.65 -11.77
CA ARG A 388 27.19 -9.04 -10.67
C ARG A 388 26.45 -7.85 -10.08
N MET A 389 26.46 -7.76 -8.76
CA MET A 389 25.97 -6.57 -8.06
C MET A 389 26.80 -5.35 -8.44
N ARG A 390 26.13 -4.27 -8.83
CA ARG A 390 26.73 -2.94 -8.99
C ARG A 390 25.98 -1.95 -8.13
N THR A 391 26.75 -1.11 -7.43
CA THR A 391 26.21 -0.05 -6.58
C THR A 391 26.64 1.30 -7.13
N GLY A 392 25.69 2.22 -7.22
CA GLY A 392 25.90 3.58 -7.67
C GLY A 392 24.95 4.51 -6.92
N VAL A 393 24.65 5.64 -7.53
CA VAL A 393 23.86 6.70 -6.92
C VAL A 393 22.64 6.97 -7.78
N ALA A 394 21.46 6.97 -7.18
CA ALA A 394 20.25 7.48 -7.77
C ALA A 394 19.89 8.84 -7.16
N THR A 395 19.35 9.74 -7.98
CA THR A 395 18.79 11.02 -7.53
C THR A 395 17.39 11.17 -8.07
N ARG A 396 16.44 11.33 -7.16
CA ARG A 396 15.02 11.56 -7.42
C ARG A 396 14.69 13.03 -7.27
N ILE A 397 14.02 13.59 -8.28
CA ILE A 397 13.49 14.96 -8.22
C ILE A 397 12.05 14.88 -7.69
N MET A 398 11.86 15.31 -6.44
CA MET A 398 10.55 15.32 -5.80
C MET A 398 9.80 16.60 -6.17
N LEU A 399 8.66 16.43 -6.85
CA LEU A 399 7.72 17.51 -7.17
C LEU A 399 6.46 17.45 -6.28
N THR A 400 6.13 16.26 -5.78
CA THR A 400 5.04 15.98 -4.85
C THR A 400 5.54 15.03 -3.76
N PRO A 401 4.97 15.05 -2.55
CA PRO A 401 5.26 14.05 -1.51
C PRO A 401 4.88 12.62 -1.96
N ASP A 402 5.53 11.61 -1.38
CA ASP A 402 5.17 10.21 -1.59
C ASP A 402 3.85 9.84 -0.92
N ILE A 403 3.59 10.45 0.25
CA ILE A 403 2.38 10.20 1.04
C ILE A 403 1.75 11.53 1.47
N ILE A 404 0.44 11.68 1.26
CA ILE A 404 -0.34 12.85 1.67
C ILE A 404 -1.38 12.39 2.69
N ILE A 405 -1.35 12.99 3.87
CA ILE A 405 -2.34 12.77 4.92
C ILE A 405 -3.40 13.85 4.80
N SER A 406 -4.64 13.46 4.53
CA SER A 406 -5.77 14.34 4.26
C SER A 406 -6.99 14.00 5.09
N ALA A 407 -8.00 14.86 5.02
CA ALA A 407 -9.32 14.61 5.58
C ALA A 407 -10.43 15.03 4.61
N ALA A 408 -11.49 14.22 4.50
CA ALA A 408 -12.61 14.55 3.62
C ALA A 408 -13.93 14.02 4.17
N ASP A 409 -15.03 14.52 3.62
CA ASP A 409 -16.33 13.94 3.83
C ASP A 409 -16.37 12.54 3.21
N LEU A 410 -16.34 11.50 4.06
CA LEU A 410 -16.46 10.10 3.66
C LEU A 410 -17.82 9.50 4.07
N SER A 411 -18.89 10.31 4.12
CA SER A 411 -20.26 9.88 4.50
C SER A 411 -20.89 8.81 3.59
N GLY A 412 -20.20 8.38 2.52
CA GLY A 412 -20.60 7.28 1.67
C GLY A 412 -20.51 5.92 2.36
N ARG A 413 -21.50 5.05 2.11
CA ARG A 413 -21.50 3.64 2.53
C ARG A 413 -20.45 2.86 1.71
N SER A 414 -19.74 1.94 2.35
CA SER A 414 -18.83 1.03 1.63
C SER A 414 -19.61 0.15 0.63
N PRO A 415 -19.12 -0.10 -0.59
CA PRO A 415 -19.75 -1.01 -1.53
C PRO A 415 -19.96 -2.39 -0.91
N GLY A 416 -21.20 -2.87 -0.90
CA GLY A 416 -21.55 -4.20 -0.37
C GLY A 416 -21.68 -4.32 1.14
N GLY A 417 -21.53 -3.21 1.90
CA GLY A 417 -21.74 -3.20 3.35
C GLY A 417 -23.18 -3.51 3.75
N GLY A 418 -23.39 -4.09 4.92
CA GLY A 418 -24.69 -4.32 5.55
C GLY A 418 -25.35 -3.01 6.05
N PRO A 419 -26.42 -3.08 6.88
CA PRO A 419 -27.04 -1.91 7.49
C PRO A 419 -26.35 -1.46 8.80
N ASN A 420 -25.12 -1.92 9.08
CA ASN A 420 -24.44 -1.64 10.34
C ASN A 420 -23.55 -0.39 10.25
N VAL A 421 -23.30 0.24 11.39
CA VAL A 421 -22.41 1.41 11.52
C VAL A 421 -20.94 1.10 11.20
N ASP A 422 -20.56 -0.17 11.28
CA ASP A 422 -19.19 -0.63 10.98
C ASP A 422 -18.94 -0.72 9.45
N ASP A 423 -19.99 -0.61 8.62
CA ASP A 423 -19.93 -0.65 7.16
C ASP A 423 -19.52 0.72 6.51
N TYR A 424 -19.16 1.73 7.31
CA TYR A 424 -18.81 3.09 6.84
C TYR A 424 -17.29 3.33 6.78
N TYR A 425 -16.87 4.17 5.82
CA TYR A 425 -15.47 4.56 5.69
C TYR A 425 -15.04 5.49 6.83
N PHE A 426 -14.26 4.98 7.78
CA PHE A 426 -13.55 5.83 8.74
C PHE A 426 -12.33 6.47 8.08
N ALA A 427 -11.59 5.71 7.28
CA ALA A 427 -10.51 6.22 6.45
C ALA A 427 -10.50 5.48 5.11
N ILE A 428 -9.94 6.12 4.09
CA ILE A 428 -9.63 5.49 2.80
C ILE A 428 -8.21 5.84 2.39
N ARG A 429 -7.61 5.02 1.52
CA ARG A 429 -6.33 5.33 0.90
C ARG A 429 -6.38 5.09 -0.60
N SER A 430 -5.58 5.83 -1.38
CA SER A 430 -5.42 5.60 -2.81
C SER A 430 -4.47 4.43 -3.08
N GLU A 431 -4.66 3.73 -4.20
CA GLU A 431 -3.79 2.61 -4.59
C GLU A 431 -2.48 3.14 -5.22
N GLY A 432 -1.33 2.65 -4.75
CA GLY A 432 0.00 3.02 -5.25
C GLY A 432 0.78 1.85 -5.88
N TYR A 433 0.13 0.73 -6.14
CA TYR A 433 0.78 -0.48 -6.63
C TYR A 433 1.03 -0.43 -8.13
N VAL A 434 2.24 -0.83 -8.51
CA VAL A 434 2.63 -1.08 -9.91
C VAL A 434 3.15 -2.51 -9.99
N ASN A 435 2.36 -3.39 -10.61
CA ASN A 435 2.77 -4.76 -10.86
C ASN A 435 3.87 -4.79 -11.93
N LEU A 436 4.99 -5.46 -11.63
CA LEU A 436 6.12 -5.62 -12.55
C LEU A 436 6.35 -7.08 -12.96
N ASP A 437 5.39 -7.97 -12.72
CA ASP A 437 5.52 -9.40 -13.04
C ASP A 437 5.82 -9.65 -14.52
N GLN A 438 5.18 -8.92 -15.44
CA GLN A 438 5.44 -9.03 -16.88
C GLN A 438 6.91 -8.77 -17.26
N GLN A 439 7.67 -8.11 -16.37
CA GLN A 439 9.10 -7.83 -16.52
C GLN A 439 9.97 -8.80 -15.69
N ASN A 440 9.39 -9.44 -14.68
CA ASN A 440 10.05 -10.32 -13.72
C ASN A 440 9.95 -11.82 -14.09
N GLY A 441 8.94 -12.23 -14.87
CA GLY A 441 8.55 -13.63 -15.01
C GLY A 441 8.63 -14.24 -16.42
N THR A 442 8.90 -15.55 -16.48
CA THR A 442 8.54 -16.45 -17.59
C THR A 442 7.21 -17.15 -17.36
N GLU A 443 6.61 -16.96 -16.18
CA GLU A 443 5.31 -17.47 -15.74
C GLU A 443 4.49 -16.27 -15.26
N GLU A 444 3.16 -16.36 -15.36
CA GLU A 444 2.23 -15.31 -14.92
C GLU A 444 2.02 -15.42 -13.40
N LEU A 445 2.48 -14.41 -12.67
CA LEU A 445 2.33 -14.27 -11.22
C LEU A 445 1.54 -13.00 -10.87
N ASP A 446 1.07 -12.90 -9.62
CA ASP A 446 0.30 -11.73 -9.15
C ASP A 446 1.20 -10.56 -8.68
N GLY A 447 2.52 -10.74 -8.77
CA GLY A 447 3.60 -9.83 -8.40
C GLY A 447 4.95 -10.50 -8.71
N PRO A 448 6.08 -9.97 -8.25
CA PRO A 448 6.27 -8.83 -7.36
C PRO A 448 6.02 -7.50 -8.05
N GLY A 449 5.84 -6.47 -7.24
CA GLY A 449 5.61 -5.11 -7.70
C GLY A 449 6.28 -4.06 -6.84
N VAL A 450 6.08 -2.81 -7.23
CA VAL A 450 6.61 -1.65 -6.51
C VAL A 450 5.49 -0.74 -6.06
N THR A 451 5.66 -0.13 -4.90
CA THR A 451 4.78 0.94 -4.42
C THR A 451 5.31 2.30 -4.89
N ARG A 452 4.42 3.17 -5.34
CA ARG A 452 4.71 4.49 -5.90
C ARG A 452 3.75 5.54 -5.33
N GLY A 453 4.29 6.72 -5.04
CA GLY A 453 3.51 7.88 -4.64
C GLY A 453 3.03 8.72 -5.84
N PRO A 454 2.18 9.73 -5.59
CA PRO A 454 1.62 10.07 -4.29
C PRO A 454 0.49 9.12 -3.86
N VAL A 455 0.60 8.56 -2.66
CA VAL A 455 -0.48 7.85 -1.96
C VAL A 455 -1.19 8.84 -1.03
N VAL A 456 -2.52 8.88 -1.07
CA VAL A 456 -3.31 9.79 -0.25
C VAL A 456 -4.08 8.98 0.80
N LEU A 457 -3.77 9.19 2.09
CA LEU A 457 -4.54 8.65 3.21
C LEU A 457 -5.54 9.71 3.68
N THR A 458 -6.83 9.46 3.44
CA THR A 458 -7.93 10.38 3.76
C THR A 458 -8.69 9.91 4.98
N TYR A 459 -8.69 10.71 6.04
CA TYR A 459 -9.50 10.51 7.23
C TYR A 459 -10.90 11.07 7.04
N ASN A 460 -11.92 10.39 7.58
CA ASN A 460 -13.29 10.89 7.55
C ASN A 460 -13.43 12.13 8.45
N SER A 461 -13.82 13.27 7.85
CA SER A 461 -14.01 14.56 8.51
C SER A 461 -15.47 14.91 8.78
N VAL A 462 -16.42 13.98 8.63
CA VAL A 462 -17.85 14.21 8.92
C VAL A 462 -18.07 14.36 10.43
N GLY A 463 -17.29 13.65 11.24
CA GLY A 463 -17.46 13.57 12.69
C GLY A 463 -18.52 12.56 13.11
N PRO A 464 -19.01 12.64 14.37
CA PRO A 464 -20.01 11.71 14.86
C PRO A 464 -21.33 11.90 14.10
N PHE A 465 -21.84 10.81 13.53
CA PHE A 465 -23.12 10.78 12.84
C PHE A 465 -24.03 9.69 13.42
N PHE A 466 -25.33 9.84 13.15
CA PHE A 466 -26.36 8.94 13.62
C PHE A 466 -26.87 8.07 12.48
N LEU A 467 -26.76 6.75 12.62
CA LEU A 467 -27.32 5.82 11.64
C LEU A 467 -28.74 5.41 12.06
N ASN A 468 -29.72 5.80 11.24
CA ASN A 468 -31.11 5.42 11.41
C ASN A 468 -31.46 4.28 10.42
N ALA A 469 -31.80 3.09 10.93
CA ALA A 469 -32.14 1.92 10.12
C ALA A 469 -33.62 1.54 10.28
N GLN A 470 -34.30 1.28 9.14
CA GLN A 470 -35.70 0.82 9.02
C GLN A 470 -36.02 -0.43 9.88
N PRO A 471 -37.29 -0.70 10.28
CA PRO A 471 -38.53 -0.48 9.48
C PRO A 471 -39.39 0.78 9.71
N SER A 472 -39.54 1.34 10.91
CA SER A 472 -40.30 2.61 11.12
C SER A 472 -40.10 3.19 12.54
N PHE A 473 -40.56 4.43 12.77
CA PHE A 473 -40.40 5.20 14.03
C PHE A 473 -38.93 5.43 14.44
N LEU A 474 -38.17 6.04 13.52
CA LEU A 474 -36.77 6.40 13.73
C LEU A 474 -36.69 7.70 14.52
N GLY A 475 -35.81 7.73 15.51
CA GLY A 475 -35.59 8.88 16.38
C GLY A 475 -34.32 8.71 17.19
N GLU A 476 -33.97 9.73 17.97
CA GLU A 476 -32.77 9.75 18.81
C GLU A 476 -32.70 8.56 19.81
N GLY A 477 -33.82 7.93 20.17
CA GLY A 477 -33.80 6.73 21.03
C GLY A 477 -33.50 5.40 20.31
N SER A 478 -33.46 5.39 18.98
CA SER A 478 -33.48 4.15 18.16
C SER A 478 -32.33 4.06 17.13
N PHE A 479 -31.31 4.91 17.23
CA PHE A 479 -30.20 4.97 16.25
C PHE A 479 -28.94 4.21 16.72
N GLY A 480 -28.09 3.84 15.76
CA GLY A 480 -26.71 3.41 16.03
C GLY A 480 -25.78 4.62 16.08
N TYR A 481 -25.19 4.91 17.25
CA TYR A 481 -24.13 5.92 17.37
C TYR A 481 -22.89 5.45 16.60
N SER A 482 -22.32 6.28 15.71
CA SER A 482 -21.24 5.84 14.83
C SER A 482 -19.87 5.84 15.53
N PHE A 483 -18.98 6.78 15.21
CA PHE A 483 -17.64 6.86 15.76
C PHE A 483 -17.24 8.30 15.99
N VAL A 484 -16.14 8.48 16.72
CA VAL A 484 -15.43 9.76 16.75
C VAL A 484 -13.93 9.52 16.72
N TRP A 485 -13.18 10.46 16.17
CA TRP A 485 -11.73 10.40 16.20
C TRP A 485 -11.18 10.77 17.57
N GLY A 486 -10.12 10.08 17.97
CA GLY A 486 -9.42 10.34 19.21
C GLY A 486 -7.92 10.14 19.13
N SER A 487 -7.22 10.66 20.13
CA SER A 487 -5.86 10.25 20.44
C SER A 487 -5.78 9.94 21.92
N PHE A 488 -5.40 8.71 22.25
CA PHE A 488 -5.39 8.21 23.61
C PHE A 488 -4.29 7.16 23.81
N ASP A 489 -3.96 6.93 25.07
CA ASP A 489 -2.94 6.00 25.51
C ASP A 489 -3.40 5.23 26.77
N SER A 490 -2.46 4.58 27.46
CA SER A 490 -2.70 3.85 28.71
C SER A 490 -2.69 4.74 29.95
N SER A 491 -2.49 6.05 29.78
CA SER A 491 -2.49 6.97 30.91
C SER A 491 -3.91 7.20 31.43
N THR A 492 -3.99 7.85 32.58
CA THR A 492 -5.27 8.33 33.14
C THR A 492 -5.66 9.70 32.60
N ASN A 493 -4.91 10.24 31.63
CA ASN A 493 -5.24 11.52 31.02
C ASN A 493 -6.49 11.37 30.16
N ALA A 494 -7.30 12.43 30.10
CA ALA A 494 -8.45 12.47 29.23
C ALA A 494 -8.01 12.32 27.77
N PRO A 495 -8.67 11.47 26.96
CA PRO A 495 -8.42 11.38 25.53
C PRO A 495 -8.47 12.76 24.84
N THR A 496 -7.67 12.94 23.80
CA THR A 496 -7.90 14.05 22.87
C THR A 496 -9.03 13.67 21.93
N LEU A 497 -9.97 14.60 21.71
CA LEU A 497 -11.11 14.44 20.82
C LEU A 497 -10.96 15.32 19.59
N TYR A 498 -11.43 14.84 18.44
CA TYR A 498 -11.50 15.62 17.19
C TYR A 498 -12.95 15.72 16.68
N PRO A 499 -13.34 16.80 15.97
CA PRO A 499 -12.49 17.87 15.43
C PRO A 499 -11.88 18.80 16.48
N LEU A 500 -10.93 19.64 16.06
CA LEU A 500 -10.28 20.62 16.92
C LEU A 500 -11.29 21.48 17.69
N GLY A 501 -11.24 21.41 19.03
CA GLY A 501 -12.16 22.12 19.92
C GLY A 501 -13.32 21.29 20.48
N ALA A 502 -13.50 20.03 20.05
CA ALA A 502 -14.51 19.14 20.61
C ALA A 502 -14.23 18.77 22.08
N SER A 503 -15.27 18.71 22.92
CA SER A 503 -15.13 18.33 24.33
C SER A 503 -15.64 16.91 24.63
N ILE A 504 -14.89 16.17 25.46
CA ILE A 504 -15.32 14.86 25.96
C ILE A 504 -16.65 14.96 26.71
N ARG A 505 -16.87 16.05 27.46
CA ARG A 505 -18.11 16.22 28.23
C ARG A 505 -19.34 16.34 27.32
N GLU A 506 -19.23 17.01 26.18
CA GLU A 506 -20.31 17.07 25.19
C GLU A 506 -20.56 15.70 24.55
N LEU A 507 -19.49 14.96 24.28
CA LEU A 507 -19.60 13.59 23.77
C LEU A 507 -20.28 12.64 24.77
N GLU A 508 -19.90 12.72 26.05
CA GLU A 508 -20.50 11.96 27.15
C GLU A 508 -21.99 12.27 27.30
N ASN A 509 -22.41 13.53 27.15
CA ASN A 509 -23.82 13.91 27.16
C ASN A 509 -24.58 13.34 25.95
N LEU A 510 -23.95 13.32 24.78
CA LEU A 510 -24.55 12.83 23.54
C LEU A 510 -24.70 11.30 23.56
N VAL A 511 -23.69 10.58 24.05
CA VAL A 511 -23.73 9.11 24.21
C VAL A 511 -24.60 8.70 25.41
N GLY A 512 -24.57 9.47 26.50
CA GLY A 512 -25.30 9.20 27.74
C GLY A 512 -26.78 9.60 27.69
N GLY A 513 -27.16 10.57 26.86
CA GLY A 513 -28.55 10.97 26.62
C GLY A 513 -29.32 10.04 25.69
N ALA A 514 -28.64 9.13 24.99
CA ALA A 514 -29.22 8.12 24.10
C ALA A 514 -29.59 6.79 24.81
N ARG A 515 -29.68 6.79 26.14
CA ARG A 515 -30.07 5.61 26.95
C ARG A 515 -31.51 5.65 27.43
#